data_AF-A0A350V3A2-F1
#
_entry.id   AF-A0A350V3A2-F1
#
_cell.length_a   1.000
_cell.length_b   1.000
_cell.length_c   1.000
_cell.angle_alpha   90.00
_cell.angle_beta   90.00
_cell.angle_gamma   90.00
#
_symmetry.space_group_name_H-M   'P 1'
#
loop_
_entity.id
_entity.type
_entity.pdbx_description
1 polymer ?
#
loop_
_entity_poly.entity_id
_entity_poly.type
_entity_poly.pdbx_seq_one_letter_code
_entity_poly.pdbx_strand_id
1 'polypeptide(L)'
;MKQFLFFLLLAAPVLYGQTSKDLIGSWQAAPHVAAGYDDTFTFNDDGSFYYFNNQMNCANREVGYGGTWELEGKSIQLTITYYDIEKGGWMEPSEGSCGSDSMLVGSTINKVLVFPYEQEVLKIANYKIETVDGTDRYTMEINNRKHWYFSKFEY
;
A
#
# COMPACT_ATOMS: atom_id res chain seq x y z
N MET A 1 -56.27 -3.89 30.91
CA MET A 1 -54.94 -3.24 30.85
C MET A 1 -54.42 -3.40 29.43
N LYS A 2 -54.24 -2.30 28.68
CA LYS A 2 -53.68 -2.33 27.31
C LYS A 2 -52.17 -2.06 27.42
N GLN A 3 -51.34 -3.07 27.19
CA GLN A 3 -49.89 -2.89 27.06
C GLN A 3 -49.60 -2.24 25.71
N PHE A 4 -49.03 -1.04 25.74
CA PHE A 4 -48.42 -0.40 24.59
C PHE A 4 -47.03 -1.00 24.38
N LEU A 5 -46.81 -1.72 23.28
CA LEU A 5 -45.47 -2.07 22.82
C LEU A 5 -44.80 -0.80 22.26
N PHE A 6 -43.78 -0.30 22.95
CA PHE A 6 -42.86 0.70 22.42
C PHE A 6 -41.86 -0.02 21.52
N PHE A 7 -41.97 0.17 20.21
CA PHE A 7 -40.92 -0.23 19.26
C PHE A 7 -39.77 0.77 19.38
N LEU A 8 -38.69 0.36 20.06
CA LEU A 8 -37.41 1.04 20.00
C LEU A 8 -36.82 0.81 18.60
N LEU A 9 -36.95 1.80 17.71
CA LEU A 9 -36.16 1.87 16.49
C LEU A 9 -34.71 2.16 16.89
N LEU A 10 -33.93 1.09 17.06
CA LEU A 10 -32.47 1.17 17.10
C LEU A 10 -32.01 1.70 15.74
N ALA A 11 -31.66 2.97 15.68
CA ALA A 11 -30.89 3.53 14.58
C ALA A 11 -29.52 2.84 14.60
N ALA A 12 -29.36 1.77 13.83
CA ALA A 12 -28.04 1.21 13.57
C ALA A 12 -27.22 2.31 12.89
N PRO A 13 -26.03 2.66 13.41
CA PRO A 13 -25.17 3.59 12.70
C PRO A 13 -24.88 2.97 11.33
N VAL A 14 -25.22 3.69 10.27
CA VAL A 14 -24.76 3.37 8.92
C VAL A 14 -23.24 3.47 8.98
N LEU A 15 -22.58 2.32 9.14
CA LEU A 15 -21.14 2.22 8.94
C LEU A 15 -20.94 2.56 7.47
N TYR A 16 -20.46 3.77 7.19
CA TYR A 16 -19.91 4.09 5.87
C TYR A 16 -18.76 3.10 5.65
N GLY A 17 -19.04 2.06 4.89
CA GLY A 17 -18.05 1.11 4.44
C GLY A 17 -17.13 1.83 3.47
N GLN A 18 -15.83 1.66 3.67
CA GLN A 18 -14.85 2.10 2.68
C GLN A 18 -15.17 1.44 1.34
N THR A 19 -15.16 2.21 0.28
CA THR A 19 -15.40 1.73 -1.08
C THR A 19 -14.08 1.52 -1.79
N SER A 20 -14.08 0.71 -2.86
CA SER A 20 -12.88 0.55 -3.70
C SER A 20 -12.40 1.89 -4.26
N LYS A 21 -13.32 2.84 -4.51
CA LYS A 21 -12.98 4.19 -4.97
C LYS A 21 -12.16 4.99 -3.97
N ASP A 22 -12.35 4.75 -2.68
CA ASP A 22 -11.59 5.42 -1.61
C ASP A 22 -10.15 4.88 -1.51
N LEU A 23 -9.85 3.75 -2.14
CA LEU A 23 -8.52 3.13 -2.13
C LEU A 23 -7.68 3.49 -3.35
N ILE A 24 -8.29 4.00 -4.42
CA ILE A 24 -7.58 4.31 -5.67
C ILE A 24 -6.57 5.43 -5.42
N GLY A 25 -5.30 5.18 -5.78
CA GLY A 25 -4.17 6.08 -5.59
C GLY A 25 -3.01 5.40 -4.86
N SER A 26 -2.06 6.19 -4.36
CA SER A 26 -0.83 5.69 -3.77
C SER A 26 -0.83 5.88 -2.25
N TRP A 27 -0.48 4.83 -1.53
CA TRP A 27 -0.49 4.74 -0.07
C TRP A 27 0.90 4.40 0.41
N GLN A 28 1.63 5.43 0.87
CA GLN A 28 3.02 5.32 1.28
C GLN A 28 3.11 5.21 2.81
N ALA A 29 4.02 4.38 3.30
CA ALA A 29 4.22 4.14 4.72
C ALA A 29 4.96 5.25 5.48
N ALA A 30 5.08 6.43 4.87
CA ALA A 30 5.65 7.63 5.43
C ALA A 30 4.83 8.87 5.03
N PRO A 31 4.75 9.89 5.90
CA PRO A 31 4.04 11.14 5.61
C PRO A 31 4.75 12.05 4.60
N HIS A 32 6.00 11.77 4.23
CA HIS A 32 6.79 12.61 3.33
C HIS A 32 7.56 11.74 2.35
N VAL A 33 7.93 12.31 1.20
CA VAL A 33 8.93 11.76 0.30
C VAL A 33 10.25 12.46 0.63
N ALA A 34 11.27 11.69 0.99
CA ALA A 34 12.59 12.22 1.32
C ALA A 34 13.54 12.06 0.11
N ALA A 35 14.61 11.28 0.25
CA ALA A 35 15.49 10.93 -0.86
C ALA A 35 14.89 9.85 -1.80
N GLY A 36 13.79 9.23 -1.40
CA GLY A 36 13.06 8.22 -2.14
C GLY A 36 11.74 7.90 -1.44
N TYR A 37 10.95 7.03 -2.06
CA TYR A 37 9.70 6.54 -1.48
C TYR A 37 9.97 5.47 -0.41
N ASP A 38 9.20 5.50 0.67
CA ASP A 38 9.05 4.35 1.58
C ASP A 38 8.14 3.28 0.94
N ASP A 39 7.91 2.17 1.63
CA ASP A 39 7.01 1.11 1.19
C ASP A 39 5.65 1.70 0.75
N THR A 40 5.25 1.42 -0.49
CA THR A 40 4.13 2.10 -1.14
C THR A 40 3.26 1.13 -1.91
N PHE A 41 1.97 1.08 -1.58
CA PHE A 41 0.95 0.42 -2.39
C PHE A 41 0.29 1.43 -3.33
N THR A 42 0.13 1.11 -4.61
CA THR A 42 -0.67 1.87 -5.56
C THR A 42 -1.79 1.00 -6.09
N PHE A 43 -3.04 1.43 -5.89
CA PHE A 43 -4.24 0.75 -6.36
C PHE A 43 -4.84 1.55 -7.52
N ASN A 44 -4.98 0.94 -8.69
CA ASN A 44 -5.52 1.58 -9.88
C ASN A 44 -7.02 1.29 -10.06
N ASP A 45 -7.68 2.16 -10.81
CA ASP A 45 -9.10 2.08 -11.15
C ASP A 45 -9.45 0.89 -12.08
N ASP A 46 -8.49 0.42 -12.86
CA ASP A 46 -8.59 -0.78 -13.70
C ASP A 46 -8.48 -2.11 -12.93
N GLY A 47 -8.31 -2.05 -11.60
CA GLY A 47 -8.15 -3.22 -10.74
C GLY A 47 -6.71 -3.75 -10.68
N SER A 48 -5.74 -3.11 -11.33
CA SER A 48 -4.33 -3.42 -11.15
C SER A 48 -3.75 -2.78 -9.88
N PHE A 49 -2.76 -3.41 -9.27
CA PHE A 49 -1.99 -2.81 -8.19
C PHE A 49 -0.50 -2.98 -8.43
N TYR A 50 0.26 -2.11 -7.75
CA TYR A 50 1.69 -2.22 -7.62
C TYR A 50 2.10 -1.95 -6.17
N TYR A 51 3.04 -2.72 -5.64
CA TYR A 51 3.73 -2.43 -4.40
C TYR A 51 5.22 -2.21 -4.66
N PHE A 52 5.76 -1.05 -4.24
CA PHE A 52 7.20 -0.76 -4.23
C PHE A 52 7.73 -0.90 -2.81
N ASN A 53 8.88 -1.57 -2.65
CA ASN A 53 9.66 -1.55 -1.42
C ASN A 53 10.33 -0.18 -1.25
N ASN A 54 10.70 0.14 0.00
CA ASN A 54 11.44 1.34 0.37
C ASN A 54 12.70 1.49 -0.49
N GLN A 55 12.74 2.56 -1.29
CA GLN A 55 13.79 2.83 -2.27
C GLN A 55 15.13 3.17 -1.62
N MET A 56 15.14 3.53 -0.34
CA MET A 56 16.35 3.81 0.40
C MET A 56 17.00 2.53 0.92
N ASN A 57 16.34 1.37 0.86
CA ASN A 57 17.00 0.09 1.02
C ASN A 57 17.70 -0.31 -0.29
N CYS A 58 18.80 0.38 -0.60
CA CYS A 58 19.57 0.20 -1.82
C CYS A 58 20.21 -1.20 -1.97
N ALA A 59 20.20 -2.01 -0.91
CA ALA A 59 20.67 -3.39 -0.94
C ALA A 59 19.60 -4.39 -1.39
N ASN A 60 18.33 -3.97 -1.44
CA ASN A 60 17.23 -4.87 -1.71
C ASN A 60 17.24 -5.35 -3.17
N ARG A 61 17.05 -6.65 -3.38
CA ARG A 61 16.91 -7.22 -4.73
C ARG A 61 15.48 -7.20 -5.23
N GLU A 62 14.51 -7.23 -4.34
CA GLU A 62 13.11 -7.10 -4.71
C GLU A 62 12.75 -5.62 -4.73
N VAL A 63 12.52 -5.08 -5.93
CA VAL A 63 12.09 -3.68 -6.08
C VAL A 63 10.62 -3.55 -5.69
N GLY A 64 9.82 -4.53 -6.07
CA GLY A 64 8.39 -4.52 -5.84
C GLY A 64 7.69 -5.70 -6.51
N TYR A 65 6.36 -5.69 -6.45
CA TYR A 65 5.52 -6.70 -7.07
C TYR A 65 4.17 -6.12 -7.48
N GLY A 66 3.45 -6.82 -8.37
CA GLY A 66 2.16 -6.34 -8.84
C GLY A 66 1.26 -7.41 -9.45
N GLY A 67 0.05 -6.98 -9.75
CA GLY A 67 -1.01 -7.85 -10.27
C GLY A 67 -2.36 -7.18 -10.13
N THR A 68 -3.37 -7.92 -9.66
CA THR A 68 -4.75 -7.41 -9.52
C THR A 68 -5.17 -7.34 -8.07
N TRP A 69 -6.09 -6.42 -7.76
CA TRP A 69 -6.63 -6.23 -6.41
C TRP A 69 -8.15 -6.12 -6.40
N GLU A 70 -8.76 -6.57 -5.30
CA GLU A 70 -10.18 -6.42 -5.04
C GLU A 70 -10.43 -6.07 -3.56
N LEU A 71 -11.45 -5.25 -3.28
CA LEU A 71 -11.86 -4.93 -1.90
C LEU A 71 -12.99 -5.85 -1.45
N GLU A 72 -12.74 -6.63 -0.39
CA GLU A 72 -13.72 -7.48 0.27
C GLU A 72 -13.90 -7.05 1.73
N GLY A 73 -14.92 -6.24 1.99
CA GLY A 73 -15.21 -5.73 3.33
C GLY A 73 -14.10 -4.82 3.86
N LYS A 74 -13.28 -5.33 4.80
CA LYS A 74 -12.12 -4.61 5.39
C LYS A 74 -10.79 -5.26 4.99
N SER A 75 -10.77 -5.93 3.85
CA SER A 75 -9.58 -6.61 3.34
C SER A 75 -9.40 -6.34 1.86
N ILE A 76 -8.16 -6.11 1.45
CA ILE A 76 -7.77 -6.02 0.05
C ILE A 76 -7.19 -7.39 -0.33
N GLN A 77 -7.80 -8.04 -1.29
CA GLN A 77 -7.31 -9.28 -1.89
C GLN A 77 -6.35 -8.93 -3.00
N LEU A 78 -5.11 -9.42 -2.95
CA LEU A 78 -4.11 -9.26 -3.99
C LEU A 78 -3.89 -10.59 -4.70
N THR A 79 -3.94 -10.57 -6.03
CA THR A 79 -3.40 -11.64 -6.88
C THR A 79 -2.08 -11.15 -7.46
N ILE A 80 -0.97 -11.67 -6.96
CA ILE A 80 0.38 -11.30 -7.40
C ILE A 80 0.73 -12.12 -8.64
N THR A 81 1.04 -11.41 -9.73
CA THR A 81 1.32 -12.02 -11.04
C THR A 81 2.77 -11.84 -11.49
N TYR A 82 3.48 -10.88 -10.89
CA TYR A 82 4.90 -10.66 -11.15
C TYR A 82 5.62 -9.99 -9.98
N TYR A 83 6.93 -10.17 -9.96
CA TYR A 83 7.89 -9.41 -9.15
C TYR A 83 8.83 -8.64 -10.07
N ASP A 84 9.24 -7.44 -9.65
CA ASP A 84 10.35 -6.72 -10.25
C ASP A 84 11.60 -6.96 -9.40
N ILE A 85 12.58 -7.68 -9.98
CA ILE A 85 13.77 -8.16 -9.28
C ILE A 85 15.03 -7.62 -9.95
N GLU A 86 15.94 -7.08 -9.15
CA GLU A 86 17.30 -6.72 -9.55
C GLU A 86 18.16 -7.97 -9.79
N LYS A 87 18.52 -8.21 -11.06
CA LYS A 87 19.42 -9.29 -11.48
C LYS A 87 20.78 -8.75 -11.89
N GLY A 88 21.81 -9.55 -11.61
CA GLY A 88 23.20 -9.13 -11.78
C GLY A 88 23.66 -8.20 -10.66
N GLY A 89 24.58 -7.30 -11.01
CA GLY A 89 25.19 -6.33 -10.09
C GLY A 89 26.07 -6.92 -9.01
N TRP A 90 26.69 -6.04 -8.22
CA TRP A 90 27.50 -6.37 -7.04
C TRP A 90 27.21 -5.39 -5.90
N MET A 91 27.55 -5.78 -4.68
CA MET A 91 27.35 -4.96 -3.48
C MET A 91 28.54 -4.04 -3.27
N GLU A 92 28.28 -2.77 -3.00
CA GLU A 92 29.27 -1.78 -2.55
C GLU A 92 28.83 -1.17 -1.21
N PRO A 93 29.75 -0.65 -0.38
CA PRO A 93 29.38 0.14 0.79
C PRO A 93 28.51 1.34 0.40
N SER A 94 27.53 1.70 1.23
CA SER A 94 26.69 2.88 0.99
C SER A 94 27.52 4.18 1.08
N GLU A 95 27.34 5.08 0.10
CA GLU A 95 27.95 6.42 0.09
C GLU A 95 27.14 7.48 0.85
N GLY A 96 26.18 7.06 1.68
CA GLY A 96 25.48 7.93 2.64
C GLY A 96 24.07 8.36 2.24
N SER A 97 23.64 8.13 0.99
CA SER A 97 22.24 8.35 0.60
C SER A 97 21.35 7.16 0.90
N CYS A 98 21.87 5.95 1.02
CA CYS A 98 21.08 4.75 1.29
C CYS A 98 20.80 4.57 2.79
N GLY A 99 19.59 4.10 3.11
CA GLY A 99 19.21 3.64 4.45
C GLY A 99 19.75 2.24 4.80
N SER A 100 20.47 1.60 3.89
CA SER A 100 21.17 0.32 4.07
C SER A 100 22.69 0.50 4.14
N ASP A 101 23.38 -0.43 4.80
CA ASP A 101 24.85 -0.41 4.93
C ASP A 101 25.59 -0.58 3.59
N SER A 102 24.89 -1.14 2.60
CA SER A 102 25.41 -1.40 1.25
C SER A 102 24.38 -1.00 0.19
N MET A 103 24.86 -0.87 -1.04
CA MET A 103 24.07 -0.60 -2.22
C MET A 103 24.38 -1.61 -3.31
N LEU A 104 23.35 -2.04 -4.04
CA LEU A 104 23.47 -2.87 -5.21
C LEU A 104 23.77 -1.98 -6.42
N VAL A 105 24.85 -2.26 -7.14
CA VAL A 105 25.33 -1.47 -8.27
C VAL A 105 25.42 -2.33 -9.52
N GLY A 106 25.08 -1.75 -10.68
CA GLY A 106 25.20 -2.42 -11.97
C GLY A 106 24.23 -3.59 -12.17
N SER A 107 23.14 -3.64 -11.41
CA SER A 107 22.04 -4.57 -11.64
C SER A 107 21.06 -4.03 -12.69
N THR A 108 20.14 -4.90 -13.11
CA THR A 108 19.03 -4.54 -13.99
C THR A 108 17.74 -5.10 -13.43
N ILE A 109 16.69 -4.27 -13.46
CA ILE A 109 15.35 -4.69 -13.05
C ILE A 109 14.80 -5.64 -14.11
N ASN A 110 14.40 -6.82 -13.68
CA ASN A 110 13.76 -7.84 -14.50
C ASN A 110 12.40 -8.18 -13.91
N LYS A 111 11.37 -8.11 -14.76
CA LYS A 111 10.05 -8.60 -14.42
C LYS A 111 10.04 -10.13 -14.46
N VAL A 112 9.73 -10.76 -13.34
CA VAL A 112 9.62 -12.21 -13.18
C VAL A 112 8.15 -12.56 -13.00
N LEU A 113 7.58 -13.29 -13.95
CA LEU A 113 6.21 -13.78 -13.86
C LEU A 113 6.09 -14.90 -12.82
N VAL A 114 4.97 -14.90 -12.10
CA VAL A 114 4.65 -15.89 -11.07
C VAL A 114 3.60 -16.85 -11.60
N PHE A 115 3.81 -18.16 -11.45
CA PHE A 115 2.80 -19.17 -11.78
C PHE A 115 3.01 -20.45 -10.93
N PRO A 116 2.01 -20.92 -10.16
CA PRO A 116 0.67 -20.34 -9.99
C PRO A 116 0.73 -18.97 -9.30
N TYR A 117 -0.26 -18.10 -9.57
CA TYR A 117 -0.30 -16.77 -8.95
C TYR A 117 -0.35 -16.86 -7.43
N GLU A 118 0.38 -15.98 -6.78
CA GLU A 118 0.39 -15.85 -5.34
C GLU A 118 -0.79 -14.99 -4.88
N GLN A 119 -1.29 -15.26 -3.67
CA GLN A 119 -2.42 -14.56 -3.09
C GLN A 119 -2.00 -13.94 -1.76
N GLU A 120 -2.31 -12.67 -1.56
CA GLU A 120 -2.07 -11.97 -0.30
C GLU A 120 -3.33 -11.23 0.14
N VAL A 121 -3.56 -11.19 1.45
CA VAL A 121 -4.70 -10.48 2.04
C VAL A 121 -4.18 -9.34 2.91
N LEU A 122 -4.42 -8.10 2.49
CA LEU A 122 -4.11 -6.92 3.28
C LEU A 122 -5.29 -6.55 4.16
N LYS A 123 -5.08 -6.40 5.47
CA LYS A 123 -6.11 -5.90 6.40
C LYS A 123 -6.07 -4.38 6.46
N ILE A 124 -7.22 -3.73 6.26
CA ILE A 124 -7.30 -2.26 6.33
C ILE A 124 -8.13 -1.76 7.51
N ALA A 125 -7.70 -0.65 8.09
CA ALA A 125 -8.36 -0.03 9.23
C ALA A 125 -8.12 1.49 9.28
N ASN A 126 -8.85 2.17 10.18
CA ASN A 126 -8.58 3.55 10.57
C ASN A 126 -8.48 4.57 9.42
N TYR A 127 -9.30 4.41 8.37
CA TYR A 127 -9.41 5.38 7.30
C TYR A 127 -9.95 6.73 7.80
N LYS A 128 -9.15 7.78 7.72
CA LYS A 128 -9.49 9.13 8.21
C LYS A 128 -8.55 10.19 7.63
N ILE A 129 -8.91 11.45 7.80
CA ILE A 129 -8.05 12.59 7.48
C ILE A 129 -7.19 12.94 8.70
N GLU A 130 -5.92 13.23 8.48
CA GLU A 130 -5.03 13.83 9.48
C GLU A 130 -4.26 15.02 8.89
N THR A 131 -4.00 16.03 9.71
CA THR A 131 -3.18 17.19 9.33
C THR A 131 -1.71 16.89 9.63
N VAL A 132 -0.86 16.95 8.60
CA VAL A 132 0.60 16.81 8.70
C VAL A 132 1.24 18.03 8.06
N ASP A 133 2.12 18.73 8.78
CA ASP A 133 2.78 19.96 8.34
C ASP A 133 1.82 21.01 7.76
N GLY A 134 0.65 21.15 8.39
CA GLY A 134 -0.39 22.09 7.96
C GLY A 134 -1.17 21.67 6.71
N THR A 135 -0.98 20.44 6.21
CA THR A 135 -1.71 19.88 5.08
C THR A 135 -2.56 18.69 5.51
N ASP A 136 -3.84 18.70 5.17
CA ASP A 136 -4.74 17.57 5.40
C ASP A 136 -4.50 16.45 4.39
N ARG A 137 -4.37 15.21 4.88
CA ARG A 137 -4.22 14.02 4.05
C ARG A 137 -5.05 12.86 4.56
N TYR A 138 -5.57 12.05 3.64
CA TYR A 138 -6.15 10.76 4.01
C TYR A 138 -5.06 9.82 4.51
N THR A 139 -5.43 9.01 5.49
CA THR A 139 -4.57 8.01 6.12
C THR A 139 -5.37 6.74 6.34
N MET A 140 -4.70 5.60 6.27
CA MET A 140 -5.26 4.31 6.67
C MET A 140 -4.16 3.40 7.22
N GLU A 141 -4.56 2.38 7.96
CA GLU A 141 -3.67 1.26 8.29
C GLU A 141 -3.83 0.16 7.25
N ILE A 142 -2.70 -0.39 6.79
CA ILE A 142 -2.61 -1.59 5.97
C ILE A 142 -1.72 -2.56 6.75
N ASN A 143 -2.22 -3.74 7.09
CA ASN A 143 -1.53 -4.73 7.94
C ASN A 143 -0.99 -4.13 9.26
N ASN A 144 -1.79 -3.28 9.92
CA ASN A 144 -1.45 -2.54 11.14
C ASN A 144 -0.30 -1.52 11.01
N ARG A 145 0.17 -1.24 9.79
CA ARG A 145 1.11 -0.15 9.51
C ARG A 145 0.36 1.02 8.88
N LYS A 146 0.64 2.22 9.37
CA LYS A 146 0.00 3.43 8.87
C LYS A 146 0.57 3.85 7.52
N HIS A 147 -0.32 4.26 6.63
CA HIS A 147 -0.01 4.77 5.30
C HIS A 147 -0.73 6.10 5.07
N TRP A 148 -0.10 6.98 4.31
CA TRP A 148 -0.61 8.28 3.91
C TRP A 148 -0.94 8.26 2.43
N TYR A 149 -2.08 8.85 2.09
CA TYR A 149 -2.49 9.00 0.72
C TYR A 149 -1.63 10.05 0.01
N PHE A 150 -1.12 9.66 -1.14
CA PHE A 150 -0.51 10.50 -2.15
C PHE A 150 -1.34 10.33 -3.44
N SER A 151 -1.48 11.41 -4.21
CA SER A 151 -2.02 11.29 -5.57
C SER A 151 -1.20 10.26 -6.35
N LYS A 152 -1.82 9.59 -7.33
CA LYS A 152 -1.19 8.53 -8.15
C LYS A 152 0.23 8.95 -8.57
N PHE A 153 1.22 8.17 -8.14
CA PHE A 153 2.57 8.32 -8.66
C PHE A 153 2.62 7.78 -10.09
N GLU A 154 3.21 8.55 -11.00
CA GLU A 154 3.59 8.07 -12.32
C GLU A 154 4.95 7.39 -12.16
N TYR A 155 5.03 6.08 -12.42
CA TYR A 155 6.26 5.29 -12.41
C TYR A 155 6.58 4.83 -13.83
#